data_AF-A0A673MNG1-F1
#
_entry.id   AF-A0A673MNG1-F1
#
_cell.length_a   1.000
_cell.length_b   1.000
_cell.length_c   1.000
_cell.angle_alpha   90.00
_cell.angle_beta   90.00
_cell.angle_gamma   90.00
#
_symmetry.space_group_name_H-M   'P 1'
#
loop_
_entity.id
_entity.type
_entity.pdbx_description
1 polymer ?
#
loop_
_entity_poly.entity_id
_entity_poly.type
_entity_poly.pdbx_seq_one_letter_code
_entity_poly.pdbx_strand_id
1 'polypeptide(L)'
;MYCLVKFAPLFVAVAVCNGWLFGDFVGKQKELDEISLWPLPQKFQSSAIAFKLSPTRFQIVQAKQSSAGPSCGILENAFRRYSEYVFGDLKKPEKSRKKVYDSDLVELQVWVTSADPECDDFPSLQTDESYELSVDEPSAVLKAANVWGALRGLETFSQLVYEDDYAINNINKTDISDFPRFAHRGILLDSSRHFLLHGVAGSV
;
A
#
# COMPACT_ATOMS: atom_id res chain seq x y z
N MET A 1 86.73 34.89 18.58
CA MET A 1 85.87 35.57 19.57
C MET A 1 84.52 35.82 18.90
N TYR A 2 83.48 35.18 19.41
CA TYR A 2 82.05 35.28 19.09
C TYR A 2 81.53 34.90 17.69
N CYS A 3 81.13 33.62 17.64
CA CYS A 3 80.07 33.03 16.84
C CYS A 3 78.71 33.69 17.18
N LEU A 4 77.91 34.06 16.18
CA LEU A 4 76.46 34.26 16.31
C LEU A 4 75.79 34.02 14.95
N VAL A 5 75.45 32.76 14.73
CA VAL A 5 74.58 32.27 13.66
C VAL A 5 73.18 32.83 13.88
N LYS A 6 72.62 33.48 12.85
CA LYS A 6 71.27 34.05 12.87
C LYS A 6 70.24 32.93 13.07
N PHE A 7 69.57 32.95 14.22
CA PHE A 7 68.35 32.20 14.49
C PHE A 7 67.22 32.73 13.61
N ALA A 8 66.64 31.88 12.77
CA ALA A 8 65.33 32.10 12.18
C ALA A 8 64.28 31.46 13.10
N PRO A 9 63.35 32.21 13.70
CA PRO A 9 62.23 31.63 14.41
C PRO A 9 61.18 31.14 13.41
N LEU A 10 60.85 29.85 13.54
CA LEU A 10 59.72 29.16 12.93
C LEU A 10 58.42 29.91 13.32
N PHE A 11 57.71 30.49 12.35
CA PHE A 11 56.35 30.98 12.59
C PHE A 11 55.41 29.77 12.74
N VAL A 12 55.06 29.44 13.98
CA VAL A 12 53.91 28.57 14.27
C VAL A 12 52.65 29.40 14.00
N ALA A 13 52.06 29.22 12.83
CA ALA A 13 50.72 29.72 12.56
C ALA A 13 49.72 28.78 13.26
N VAL A 14 49.20 29.19 14.42
CA VAL A 14 48.00 28.59 14.99
C VAL A 14 46.82 29.12 14.17
N ALA A 15 46.45 28.39 13.12
CA ALA A 15 45.20 28.61 12.41
C ALA A 15 44.08 27.93 13.20
N VAL A 16 43.38 28.69 14.04
CA VAL A 16 42.04 28.32 14.49
C VAL A 16 41.10 28.59 13.32
N CYS A 17 40.84 27.55 12.51
CA CYS A 17 39.73 27.56 11.57
C CYS A 17 38.72 26.50 12.01
N ASN A 18 37.53 27.00 12.28
CA ASN A 18 36.34 26.31 12.75
C ASN A 18 36.06 25.03 11.95
N GLY A 19 35.57 24.02 12.67
CA GLY A 19 35.27 22.68 12.15
C GLY A 19 34.46 22.71 10.86
N TRP A 20 35.13 22.37 9.76
CA TRP A 20 34.56 21.81 8.55
C TRP A 20 35.04 20.37 8.47
N LEU A 21 34.55 19.54 9.40
CA LEU A 21 34.62 18.09 9.31
C LEU A 21 33.27 17.63 8.74
N PHE A 22 33.34 16.95 7.59
CA PHE A 22 32.22 16.28 6.91
C PHE A 22 31.16 17.20 6.27
N GLY A 23 31.57 17.93 5.23
CA GLY A 23 30.64 18.44 4.22
C GLY A 23 30.31 17.35 3.19
N ASP A 24 29.04 16.93 3.21
CA ASP A 24 28.26 16.45 2.07
C ASP A 24 28.74 15.19 1.33
N PHE A 25 28.76 14.06 2.05
CA PHE A 25 28.43 12.76 1.44
C PHE A 25 26.98 12.38 1.80
N VAL A 26 26.04 13.26 1.46
CA VAL A 26 24.62 12.88 1.32
C VAL A 26 24.33 12.94 -0.16
N GLY A 27 24.76 11.90 -0.88
CA GLY A 27 24.09 11.56 -2.11
C GLY A 27 22.61 11.48 -1.78
N LYS A 28 21.80 12.34 -2.39
CA LYS A 28 20.33 12.29 -2.33
C LYS A 28 19.91 10.88 -2.74
N GLN A 29 19.79 9.99 -1.76
CA GLN A 29 18.87 8.89 -1.85
C GLN A 29 17.53 9.58 -1.96
N LYS A 30 16.97 9.61 -3.17
CA LYS A 30 15.58 9.97 -3.38
C LYS A 30 14.81 8.98 -2.52
N GLU A 31 14.41 9.45 -1.34
CA GLU A 31 13.55 8.77 -0.39
C GLU A 31 12.43 8.15 -1.21
N LEU A 32 12.47 6.82 -1.32
CA LEU A 32 11.37 6.07 -1.87
C LEU A 32 10.22 6.43 -0.95
N ASP A 33 9.20 7.13 -1.44
CA ASP A 33 7.96 7.36 -0.70
C ASP A 33 7.63 6.04 0.01
N GLU A 34 7.53 6.10 1.34
CA GLU A 34 7.54 4.96 2.24
C GLU A 34 6.47 3.94 1.78
N ILE A 35 6.90 2.81 1.19
CA ILE A 35 5.98 1.80 0.68
C ILE A 35 5.35 1.08 1.88
N SER A 36 4.09 1.35 2.16
CA SER A 36 3.31 0.76 3.27
C SER A 36 2.73 -0.64 2.97
N LEU A 37 3.17 -1.30 1.90
CA LEU A 37 2.64 -2.60 1.50
C LEU A 37 3.17 -3.73 2.38
N TRP A 38 2.27 -4.51 2.96
CA TRP A 38 2.59 -5.70 3.73
C TRP A 38 1.55 -6.83 3.57
N PRO A 39 1.97 -8.04 3.13
CA PRO A 39 3.31 -8.39 2.63
C PRO A 39 3.68 -7.64 1.34
N LEU A 40 4.97 -7.52 1.04
CA LEU A 40 5.41 -6.92 -0.23
C LEU A 40 5.06 -7.86 -1.41
N PRO A 41 4.36 -7.37 -2.45
CA PRO A 41 4.03 -8.16 -3.62
C PRO A 41 5.25 -8.66 -4.40
N GLN A 42 5.08 -9.74 -5.17
CA GLN A 42 6.16 -10.27 -6.04
C GLN A 42 6.67 -9.25 -7.06
N LYS A 43 5.76 -8.49 -7.67
CA LYS A 43 6.08 -7.42 -8.62
C LYS A 43 5.25 -6.19 -8.30
N PHE A 44 5.92 -5.05 -8.18
CA PHE A 44 5.32 -3.77 -7.85
C PHE A 44 6.00 -2.67 -8.66
N GLN A 45 5.21 -1.88 -9.39
CA GLN A 45 5.67 -0.72 -10.13
C GLN A 45 4.72 0.44 -9.85
N SER A 46 5.21 1.48 -9.18
CA SER A 46 4.43 2.67 -8.88
C SER A 46 5.03 3.90 -9.54
N SER A 47 4.18 4.87 -9.84
CA SER A 47 4.55 6.14 -10.46
C SER A 47 4.21 7.31 -9.54
N ALA A 48 4.74 8.49 -9.84
CA ALA A 48 4.45 9.72 -9.08
C ALA A 48 3.08 10.34 -9.40
N ILE A 49 2.33 9.77 -10.35
CA ILE A 49 0.99 10.21 -10.70
C ILE A 49 0.04 9.69 -9.62
N ALA A 50 -0.71 10.60 -9.00
CA ALA A 50 -1.63 10.28 -7.91
C ALA A 50 -3.07 10.66 -8.28
N PHE A 51 -4.00 9.79 -7.93
CA PHE A 51 -5.43 9.97 -8.10
C PHE A 51 -6.10 10.17 -6.75
N LYS A 52 -7.15 10.98 -6.74
CA LYS A 52 -7.97 11.21 -5.56
C LYS A 52 -9.10 10.19 -5.47
N LEU A 53 -9.33 9.63 -4.28
CA LEU A 53 -10.51 8.80 -3.99
C LEU A 53 -11.54 9.60 -3.20
N SER A 54 -12.73 9.75 -3.77
CA SER A 54 -13.84 10.45 -3.11
C SER A 54 -14.78 9.45 -2.45
N PRO A 55 -15.04 9.52 -1.13
CA PRO A 55 -15.92 8.57 -0.44
C PRO A 55 -17.35 8.55 -0.98
N THR A 56 -17.79 9.64 -1.62
CA THR A 56 -19.12 9.78 -2.21
C THR A 56 -19.24 9.27 -3.65
N ARG A 57 -18.13 9.06 -4.35
CA ARG A 57 -18.12 8.68 -5.78
C ARG A 57 -17.40 7.38 -6.06
N PHE A 58 -16.39 7.06 -5.27
CA PHE A 58 -15.63 5.84 -5.44
C PHE A 58 -16.49 4.63 -5.11
N GLN A 59 -16.50 3.63 -5.99
CA GLN A 59 -17.22 2.38 -5.77
C GLN A 59 -16.35 1.18 -6.14
N ILE A 60 -16.42 0.13 -5.34
CA ILE A 60 -15.88 -1.18 -5.69
C ILE A 60 -17.00 -1.96 -6.36
N VAL A 61 -16.81 -2.36 -7.61
CA VAL A 61 -17.84 -3.01 -8.44
C VAL A 61 -17.29 -4.26 -9.09
N GLN A 62 -18.17 -5.20 -9.44
CA GLN A 62 -17.79 -6.32 -10.28
C GLN A 62 -17.71 -5.89 -11.75
N ALA A 63 -16.67 -6.35 -12.45
CA ALA A 63 -16.54 -6.13 -13.88
C ALA A 63 -17.66 -6.87 -14.64
N LYS A 64 -18.17 -6.26 -15.72
CA LYS A 64 -19.25 -6.86 -16.54
C LYS A 64 -18.90 -8.22 -17.15
N GLN A 65 -17.61 -8.51 -17.28
CA GLN A 65 -17.07 -9.75 -17.83
C GLN A 65 -16.62 -10.75 -16.75
N SER A 66 -16.86 -10.42 -15.48
CA SER A 66 -16.56 -11.30 -14.35
C SER A 66 -17.49 -12.51 -14.38
N SER A 67 -16.93 -13.69 -14.12
CA SER A 67 -17.71 -14.92 -13.93
C SER A 67 -18.43 -14.94 -12.58
N ALA A 68 -17.88 -14.23 -11.59
CA ALA A 68 -18.56 -14.00 -10.33
C ALA A 68 -19.75 -13.07 -10.55
N GLY A 69 -20.95 -13.55 -10.20
CA GLY A 69 -22.17 -12.75 -10.27
C GLY A 69 -22.43 -11.98 -8.97
N PRO A 70 -23.49 -11.15 -8.95
CA PRO A 70 -23.97 -10.48 -7.74
C PRO A 70 -24.40 -11.43 -6.61
N SER A 71 -24.58 -12.72 -6.93
CA SER A 71 -24.89 -13.78 -5.96
C SER A 71 -23.69 -14.18 -5.10
N CYS A 72 -22.47 -13.74 -5.44
CA CYS A 72 -21.27 -14.10 -4.71
C CYS A 72 -21.16 -13.36 -3.37
N GLY A 73 -21.70 -13.96 -2.30
CA GLY A 73 -21.72 -13.34 -0.97
C GLY A 73 -20.33 -13.02 -0.40
N ILE A 74 -19.28 -13.78 -0.77
CA ILE A 74 -17.91 -13.52 -0.33
C ILE A 74 -17.42 -12.16 -0.84
N LEU A 75 -17.59 -11.90 -2.15
CA LEU A 75 -17.13 -10.66 -2.77
C LEU A 75 -17.96 -9.46 -2.33
N GLU A 76 -19.30 -9.58 -2.28
CA GLU A 76 -20.16 -8.49 -1.82
C GLU A 76 -19.84 -8.05 -0.37
N ASN A 77 -19.60 -9.02 0.52
CA ASN A 77 -19.17 -8.73 1.88
C ASN A 77 -17.76 -8.13 1.93
N ALA A 78 -16.87 -8.56 1.05
CA ALA A 78 -15.53 -8.00 0.95
C ALA A 78 -15.56 -6.55 0.45
N PHE A 79 -16.37 -6.21 -0.55
CA PHE A 79 -16.48 -4.85 -1.08
C PHE A 79 -16.97 -3.88 0.00
N ARG A 80 -17.98 -4.27 0.77
CA ARG A 80 -18.46 -3.48 1.91
C ARG A 80 -17.34 -3.27 2.95
N ARG A 81 -16.69 -4.34 3.37
CA ARG A 81 -15.61 -4.30 4.38
C ARG A 81 -14.44 -3.44 3.93
N TYR A 82 -13.98 -3.60 2.69
CA TYR A 82 -12.85 -2.82 2.17
C TYR A 82 -13.21 -1.36 1.91
N SER A 83 -14.47 -1.06 1.59
CA SER A 83 -14.95 0.32 1.57
C SER A 83 -14.88 0.95 2.96
N GLU A 84 -15.22 0.20 4.01
CA GLU A 84 -15.06 0.65 5.40
C GLU A 84 -13.59 0.77 5.83
N TYR A 85 -12.67 -0.06 5.34
CA TYR A 85 -11.25 0.12 5.64
C TYR A 85 -10.66 1.36 4.97
N VAL A 86 -11.07 1.66 3.73
CA VAL A 86 -10.56 2.82 2.99
C VAL A 86 -11.19 4.13 3.48
N PHE A 87 -12.46 4.12 3.90
CA PHE A 87 -13.21 5.33 4.24
C PHE A 87 -13.83 5.33 5.65
N GLY A 88 -13.52 4.38 6.53
CA GLY A 88 -14.18 4.27 7.84
C GLY A 88 -13.77 5.36 8.83
N ASP A 89 -12.52 5.83 8.74
CA ASP A 89 -11.94 6.82 9.66
C ASP A 89 -12.05 8.25 9.11
N LEU A 90 -13.23 8.66 8.60
CA LEU A 90 -13.42 10.04 8.11
C LEU A 90 -13.31 11.05 9.25
N LYS A 91 -12.09 11.54 9.48
CA LYS A 91 -11.87 12.80 10.18
C LYS A 91 -12.41 13.93 9.31
N LYS A 92 -13.10 14.90 9.93
CA LYS A 92 -13.67 16.03 9.20
C LYS A 92 -12.54 16.78 8.50
N PRO A 93 -12.63 17.04 7.18
CA PRO A 93 -11.58 17.73 6.46
C PRO A 93 -11.40 19.13 7.03
N GLU A 94 -10.19 19.45 7.51
CA GLU A 94 -9.80 20.84 7.73
C GLU A 94 -9.68 21.55 6.38
N LYS A 95 -9.94 22.86 6.38
CA LYS A 95 -10.07 23.68 5.17
C LYS A 95 -8.95 23.40 4.17
N SER A 96 -9.31 22.81 3.02
CA SER A 96 -8.35 22.34 2.03
C SER A 96 -7.60 23.48 1.35
N ARG A 97 -6.27 23.37 1.30
CA ARG A 97 -5.49 23.99 0.22
C ARG A 97 -5.50 23.01 -0.95
N LYS A 98 -5.75 23.50 -2.15
CA LYS A 98 -5.77 22.67 -3.36
C LYS A 98 -4.36 22.16 -3.67
N LYS A 99 -4.00 20.94 -3.26
CA LYS A 99 -3.03 20.15 -4.03
C LYS A 99 -3.68 19.85 -5.39
N VAL A 100 -2.90 19.97 -6.45
CA VAL A 100 -3.32 19.65 -7.82
C VAL A 100 -3.12 18.15 -7.98
N TYR A 101 -4.22 17.40 -8.02
CA TYR A 101 -4.22 15.98 -8.39
C TYR A 101 -4.58 15.88 -9.87
N ASP A 102 -4.06 14.87 -10.57
CA ASP A 102 -4.31 14.71 -12.02
C ASP A 102 -5.79 14.43 -12.28
N SER A 103 -6.41 13.56 -11.48
CA SER A 103 -7.83 13.21 -11.63
C SER A 103 -8.40 12.44 -10.43
N ASP A 104 -9.70 12.11 -10.51
CA ASP A 104 -10.39 11.26 -9.54
C ASP A 104 -10.48 9.83 -10.04
N LEU A 105 -10.12 8.86 -9.19
CA LEU A 105 -10.39 7.44 -9.43
C LEU A 105 -11.84 7.15 -9.02
N VAL A 106 -12.66 6.69 -9.97
CA VAL A 106 -14.11 6.55 -9.75
C VAL A 106 -14.50 5.13 -9.35
N GLU A 107 -13.82 4.13 -9.90
CA GLU A 107 -14.21 2.74 -9.70
C GLU A 107 -13.00 1.83 -9.52
N LEU A 108 -13.16 0.80 -8.71
CA LEU A 108 -12.34 -0.41 -8.74
C LEU A 108 -13.18 -1.56 -9.31
N GLN A 109 -12.81 -2.04 -10.49
CA GLN A 109 -13.49 -3.13 -11.18
C GLN A 109 -12.80 -4.46 -10.84
N VAL A 110 -13.51 -5.33 -10.13
CA VAL A 110 -13.04 -6.67 -9.78
C VAL A 110 -13.46 -7.66 -10.86
N TRP A 111 -12.49 -8.30 -11.50
CA TRP A 111 -12.69 -9.22 -12.61
C TRP A 111 -12.17 -10.62 -12.27
N VAL A 112 -13.10 -11.54 -12.01
CA VAL A 112 -12.81 -12.97 -11.87
C VAL A 112 -12.88 -13.65 -13.24
N THR A 113 -11.81 -14.34 -13.64
CA THR A 113 -11.66 -14.87 -15.01
C THR A 113 -11.99 -16.35 -15.18
N SER A 114 -11.89 -17.17 -14.13
CA SER A 114 -12.22 -18.60 -14.20
C SER A 114 -13.71 -18.80 -14.46
N ALA A 115 -14.09 -19.84 -15.20
CA ALA A 115 -15.50 -20.18 -15.39
C ALA A 115 -16.19 -20.54 -14.06
N ASP A 116 -15.44 -21.13 -13.13
CA ASP A 116 -15.85 -21.36 -11.76
C ASP A 116 -15.14 -20.36 -10.84
N PRO A 117 -15.86 -19.40 -10.23
CA PRO A 117 -15.27 -18.42 -9.35
C PRO A 117 -14.96 -18.97 -7.94
N GLU A 118 -15.42 -20.18 -7.57
CA GLU A 118 -15.28 -20.76 -6.22
C GLU A 118 -15.96 -19.93 -5.11
N CYS A 119 -17.08 -19.23 -5.42
CA CYS A 119 -17.77 -18.35 -4.46
C CYS A 119 -18.44 -19.08 -3.28
N ASP A 120 -18.88 -20.32 -3.49
CA ASP A 120 -19.59 -21.14 -2.49
C ASP A 120 -18.73 -22.30 -1.96
N ASP A 121 -17.48 -22.37 -2.39
CA ASP A 121 -16.53 -23.43 -2.03
C ASP A 121 -15.58 -23.00 -0.91
N PHE A 122 -14.87 -23.99 -0.36
CA PHE A 122 -13.82 -23.77 0.63
C PHE A 122 -12.44 -23.74 -0.06
N PRO A 123 -11.50 -22.90 0.43
CA PRO A 123 -10.17 -22.83 -0.15
C PRO A 123 -9.41 -24.13 0.15
N SER A 124 -8.58 -24.55 -0.80
CA SER A 124 -7.71 -25.72 -0.72
C SER A 124 -6.25 -25.35 -0.91
N LEU A 125 -5.33 -26.30 -0.71
CA LEU A 125 -3.90 -26.08 -0.98
C LEU A 125 -3.57 -25.82 -2.47
N GLN A 126 -4.51 -26.13 -3.37
CA GLN A 126 -4.35 -25.92 -4.81
C GLN A 126 -5.08 -24.67 -5.31
N THR A 127 -5.79 -23.97 -4.42
CA THR A 127 -6.50 -22.75 -4.76
C THR A 127 -5.52 -21.70 -5.24
N ASP A 128 -5.80 -21.13 -6.41
CA ASP A 128 -5.00 -20.06 -6.99
C ASP A 128 -5.29 -18.74 -6.24
N GLU A 129 -4.30 -18.21 -5.53
CA GLU A 129 -4.41 -16.93 -4.82
C GLU A 129 -3.69 -15.78 -5.56
N SER A 130 -3.37 -15.97 -6.85
CA SER A 130 -2.72 -14.95 -7.67
C SER A 130 -3.69 -13.85 -8.11
N TYR A 131 -3.16 -12.63 -8.26
CA TYR A 131 -3.91 -11.50 -8.79
C TYR A 131 -3.00 -10.50 -9.52
N GLU A 132 -3.64 -9.70 -10.37
CA GLU A 132 -3.06 -8.54 -11.05
C GLU A 132 -3.90 -7.31 -10.68
N LEU A 133 -3.25 -6.25 -10.21
CA LEU A 133 -3.91 -5.00 -9.87
C LEU A 133 -3.28 -3.88 -10.69
N SER A 134 -4.10 -3.18 -11.47
CA SER A 134 -3.69 -2.01 -12.24
C SER A 134 -4.54 -0.82 -11.79
N VAL A 135 -3.88 0.17 -11.21
CA VAL A 135 -4.49 1.43 -10.76
C VAL A 135 -4.20 2.49 -11.80
N ASP A 136 -5.22 2.81 -12.61
CA ASP A 136 -5.17 3.86 -13.61
C ASP A 136 -6.51 4.60 -13.68
N GLU A 137 -6.52 5.77 -14.31
CA GLU A 137 -7.76 6.52 -14.54
C GLU A 137 -8.49 6.05 -15.82
N PRO A 138 -9.84 6.09 -15.85
CA PRO A 138 -10.76 6.50 -14.79
C PRO A 138 -11.13 5.39 -13.78
N SER A 139 -10.72 4.15 -14.04
CA SER A 139 -11.10 2.96 -13.27
C SER A 139 -9.90 2.04 -13.06
N ALA A 140 -9.68 1.65 -11.81
CA ALA A 140 -8.72 0.62 -11.46
C ALA A 140 -9.30 -0.77 -11.77
N VAL A 141 -8.44 -1.73 -12.10
CA VAL A 141 -8.83 -3.09 -12.43
C VAL A 141 -8.07 -4.06 -11.55
N LEU A 142 -8.81 -4.88 -10.81
CA LEU A 142 -8.29 -6.02 -10.08
C LEU A 142 -8.72 -7.30 -10.77
N LYS A 143 -7.78 -8.03 -11.33
CA LYS A 143 -8.02 -9.27 -12.06
C LYS A 143 -7.48 -10.46 -11.28
N ALA A 144 -8.27 -11.52 -11.16
CA ALA A 144 -7.88 -12.75 -10.49
C ALA A 144 -8.54 -13.98 -11.13
N ALA A 145 -7.94 -15.15 -10.92
CA ALA A 145 -8.49 -16.41 -11.42
C ALA A 145 -9.82 -16.76 -10.72
N ASN A 146 -9.86 -16.68 -9.40
CA ASN A 146 -11.00 -17.00 -8.54
C ASN A 146 -11.21 -15.92 -7.46
N VAL A 147 -12.19 -16.11 -6.57
CA VAL A 147 -12.46 -15.17 -5.47
C VAL A 147 -11.30 -15.01 -4.49
N TRP A 148 -10.47 -16.03 -4.30
CA TRP A 148 -9.41 -16.02 -3.29
C TRP A 148 -8.28 -15.07 -3.68
N GLY A 149 -7.86 -15.09 -4.95
CA GLY A 149 -6.94 -14.08 -5.48
C GLY A 149 -7.51 -12.66 -5.41
N ALA A 150 -8.80 -12.49 -5.72
CA ALA A 150 -9.47 -11.18 -5.62
C ALA A 150 -9.45 -10.64 -4.18
N LEU A 151 -9.65 -11.47 -3.17
CA LEU A 151 -9.54 -11.05 -1.76
C LEU A 151 -8.13 -10.56 -1.40
N ARG A 152 -7.06 -11.17 -1.94
CA ARG A 152 -5.67 -10.71 -1.73
C ARG A 152 -5.41 -9.37 -2.41
N GLY A 153 -5.94 -9.19 -3.62
CA GLY A 153 -5.81 -7.93 -4.33
C GLY A 153 -6.59 -6.78 -3.70
N LEU A 154 -7.77 -7.04 -3.13
CA LEU A 154 -8.54 -6.04 -2.38
C LEU A 154 -7.78 -5.54 -1.15
N GLU A 155 -7.14 -6.45 -0.41
CA GLU A 155 -6.25 -6.09 0.70
C GLU A 155 -5.13 -5.16 0.22
N THR A 156 -4.42 -5.57 -0.83
CA THR A 156 -3.32 -4.79 -1.39
C THR A 156 -3.79 -3.42 -1.87
N PHE A 157 -4.93 -3.34 -2.54
CA PHE A 157 -5.54 -2.08 -2.95
C PHE A 157 -5.80 -1.16 -1.75
N SER A 158 -6.34 -1.69 -0.64
CA SER A 158 -6.62 -0.89 0.55
C SER A 158 -5.34 -0.30 1.19
N GLN A 159 -4.23 -1.04 1.13
CA GLN A 159 -2.94 -0.58 1.64
C GLN A 159 -2.25 0.46 0.75
N LEU A 160 -2.60 0.51 -0.55
CA LEU A 160 -2.11 1.54 -1.46
C LEU A 160 -2.75 2.91 -1.22
N VAL A 161 -3.93 2.94 -0.58
CA VAL A 161 -4.61 4.20 -0.27
C VAL A 161 -3.92 4.83 0.92
N TYR A 162 -3.54 6.10 0.77
CA TYR A 162 -2.95 6.89 1.83
C TYR A 162 -3.67 8.22 1.98
N GLU A 163 -3.71 8.70 3.21
CA GLU A 163 -4.26 10.00 3.57
C GLU A 163 -3.15 11.05 3.48
N ASP A 164 -3.43 12.19 2.85
CA ASP A 164 -2.51 13.33 2.87
C ASP A 164 -2.72 14.25 4.08
N ASP A 165 -1.89 15.30 4.18
CA ASP A 165 -1.96 16.31 5.26
C ASP A 165 -3.34 16.99 5.40
N TYR A 166 -4.23 16.87 4.41
CA TYR A 166 -5.56 17.49 4.38
C TYR A 166 -6.69 16.49 4.61
N ALA A 167 -6.38 15.28 5.08
CA ALA A 167 -7.35 14.21 5.25
C ALA A 167 -8.03 13.77 3.95
N ILE A 168 -7.34 13.86 2.82
CA ILE A 168 -7.83 13.41 1.53
C ILE A 168 -7.18 12.06 1.20
N ASN A 169 -8.01 11.08 0.88
CA ASN A 169 -7.56 9.77 0.42
C ASN A 169 -7.06 9.85 -1.01
N ASN A 170 -5.83 9.38 -1.23
CA ASN A 170 -5.16 9.35 -2.52
C ASN A 170 -4.55 7.98 -2.79
N ILE A 171 -4.26 7.69 -4.06
CA ILE A 171 -3.57 6.48 -4.49
C ILE A 171 -2.68 6.78 -5.69
N ASN A 172 -1.49 6.19 -5.72
CA ASN A 172 -0.59 6.34 -6.87
C ASN A 172 -0.95 5.37 -7.99
N LYS A 173 -0.77 5.80 -9.24
CA LYS A 173 -0.82 4.92 -10.40
C LYS A 173 0.22 3.81 -10.23
N THR A 174 -0.26 2.58 -10.17
CA THR A 174 0.50 1.42 -9.72
C THR A 174 0.05 0.18 -10.46
N ASP A 175 1.02 -0.62 -10.93
CA ASP A 175 0.81 -1.95 -11.50
C ASP A 175 1.45 -3.01 -10.59
N ILE A 176 0.67 -4.01 -10.21
CA ILE A 176 1.05 -5.10 -9.30
C ILE A 176 0.68 -6.44 -9.93
N SER A 177 1.59 -7.40 -9.81
CA SER A 177 1.33 -8.81 -10.11
C SER A 177 1.89 -9.62 -8.96
N ASP A 178 1.03 -10.40 -8.31
CA ASP A 178 1.36 -11.04 -7.05
C ASP A 178 0.78 -12.44 -6.94
N PHE A 179 1.48 -13.26 -6.17
CA PHE A 179 1.08 -14.61 -5.81
C PHE A 179 1.88 -15.06 -4.58
N PRO A 180 1.30 -15.91 -3.72
CA PRO A 180 2.02 -16.37 -2.55
C PRO A 180 3.15 -17.34 -2.92
N ARG A 181 4.33 -17.18 -2.30
CA ARG A 181 5.44 -18.13 -2.45
C ARG A 181 5.09 -19.53 -1.92
N PHE A 182 4.27 -19.61 -0.87
CA PHE A 182 3.84 -20.86 -0.24
C PHE A 182 2.33 -20.86 -0.05
N ALA A 183 1.67 -21.96 -0.45
CA ALA A 183 0.22 -22.13 -0.31
C ALA A 183 -0.21 -22.21 1.16
N HIS A 184 0.54 -22.91 2.01
CA HIS A 184 0.21 -23.04 3.43
C HIS A 184 0.82 -21.92 4.28
N ARG A 185 -0.04 -21.09 4.89
CA ARG A 185 0.32 -19.94 5.75
C ARG A 185 -0.55 -19.93 7.00
N GLY A 186 -0.25 -20.84 7.93
CA GLY A 186 -1.08 -21.12 9.10
C GLY A 186 -0.68 -20.35 10.35
N ILE A 187 -1.64 -20.22 11.27
CA ILE A 187 -1.44 -19.77 12.66
C ILE A 187 -2.00 -20.88 13.56
N LEU A 188 -1.22 -21.32 14.56
CA LEU A 188 -1.68 -22.30 15.55
C LEU A 188 -2.26 -21.55 16.76
N LEU A 189 -3.53 -21.78 17.05
CA LEU A 189 -4.22 -21.25 18.23
C LEU A 189 -4.49 -22.40 19.21
N ASP A 190 -3.94 -22.33 20.42
CA ASP A 190 -4.20 -23.28 21.50
C ASP A 190 -5.37 -22.78 22.37
N SER A 191 -6.58 -23.29 22.09
CA SER A 191 -7.80 -23.00 22.85
C SER A 191 -8.07 -23.99 24.00
N SER A 192 -7.11 -24.88 24.30
CA SER A 192 -7.22 -25.85 25.40
C SER A 192 -6.68 -25.28 26.70
N ARG A 193 -5.49 -24.66 26.67
CA ARG A 193 -4.85 -24.12 27.89
C ARG A 193 -5.66 -22.96 28.47
N HIS A 194 -6.16 -22.09 27.60
CA HIS A 194 -7.05 -21.00 27.96
C HIS A 194 -8.14 -20.87 26.90
N PHE A 195 -9.35 -20.61 27.37
CA PHE A 195 -10.49 -20.40 26.49
C PHE A 195 -10.35 -19.07 25.73
N LEU A 196 -10.46 -19.13 24.41
CA LEU A 196 -10.52 -17.97 23.53
C LEU A 196 -12.00 -17.66 23.25
N LEU A 197 -12.47 -16.50 23.70
CA LEU A 197 -13.83 -16.03 23.42
C LEU A 197 -13.99 -15.77 21.92
N HIS A 198 -15.04 -16.31 21.32
CA HIS A 198 -15.45 -15.89 19.99
C HIS A 198 -16.06 -14.48 20.11
N GLY A 199 -15.40 -13.49 19.51
CA GLY A 199 -15.87 -12.11 19.52
C GLY A 199 -17.18 -11.95 18.76
N VAL A 200 -18.31 -12.03 19.46
CA VAL A 200 -19.60 -11.56 18.94
C VAL A 200 -19.70 -10.07 19.29
N ALA A 201 -19.11 -9.22 18.45
CA ALA A 201 -19.49 -7.81 18.43
C ALA A 201 -20.85 -7.72 17.72
N GLY A 202 -21.91 -8.07 18.45
CA GLY A 202 -23.27 -7.72 18.04
C GLY A 202 -23.43 -6.22 18.22
N SER A 203 -23.65 -5.51 17.12
CA SER A 203 -24.25 -4.18 17.15
C SER A 203 -25.62 -4.32 17.82
N VAL A 204 -25.71 -3.90 19.08
CA VAL A 204 -26.97 -3.71 19.81
C VAL A 204 -27.55 -2.36 19.46
#